data_AF-A0A7S2UWN2-F1
#
_entry.id   AF-A0A7S2UWN2-F1
#
_cell.length_a   1.000
_cell.length_b   1.000
_cell.length_c   1.000
_cell.angle_alpha   90.00
_cell.angle_beta   90.00
_cell.angle_gamma   90.00
#
_symmetry.space_group_name_H-M   'P 1'
#
loop_
_entity.id
_entity.type
_entity.pdbx_description
1 polymer ?
#
loop_
_entity_poly.entity_id
_entity_poly.type
_entity_poly.pdbx_seq_one_letter_code
_entity_poly.pdbx_strand_id
1 'polypeptide(L)'
;QEEEEEQEEQEEEAKPGAGGSQAATGGLKQTLGNGSNKDDAIITDATACVGGNTISFARYFDQVNAVEIDSGRFQMLEHNIKVILGDGSLTPKEELKTDTNDCTTDQEEVPSTLLSGTGRITTVHGDYLSKLAELGWQHVVFVDPPWGGTNYRAQADLDLRLGDLSMAQLCRELVGKALFV
;
A
#
# COMPACT_ATOMS: atom_id res chain seq x y z
N GLN A 1 10.55 -53.20 50.85
CA GLN A 1 11.58 -52.39 51.52
C GLN A 1 11.46 -51.03 50.85
N GLU A 2 10.37 -50.33 51.13
CA GLU A 2 10.14 -49.32 52.20
C GLU A 2 9.88 -48.03 51.38
N GLU A 3 8.63 -47.50 51.29
CA GLU A 3 7.97 -46.57 52.23
C GLU A 3 8.85 -45.31 52.44
N GLU A 4 8.44 -44.05 52.23
CA GLU A 4 7.28 -43.23 52.69
C GLU A 4 7.11 -42.02 51.70
N GLU A 5 5.94 -41.50 51.28
CA GLU A 5 4.98 -40.58 51.96
C GLU A 5 5.64 -39.35 52.65
N GLU A 6 5.34 -38.08 52.33
CA GLU A 6 4.19 -37.22 52.74
C GLU A 6 4.24 -35.86 51.97
N GLN A 7 3.15 -35.36 51.37
CA GLN A 7 2.15 -34.35 51.87
C GLN A 7 2.66 -32.88 51.96
N GLU A 8 2.16 -31.99 51.09
CA GLU A 8 1.11 -30.94 51.28
C GLU A 8 1.67 -29.60 51.79
N GLU A 9 1.50 -28.53 51.00
CA GLU A 9 1.12 -27.23 51.54
C GLU A 9 0.34 -26.42 50.49
N GLN A 10 -0.81 -25.94 50.93
CA GLN A 10 -1.83 -25.19 50.20
C GLN A 10 -1.52 -23.69 50.35
N GLU A 11 -1.62 -22.91 49.27
CA GLU A 11 -1.88 -21.47 49.38
C GLU A 11 -3.15 -21.13 48.59
N GLU A 12 -4.22 -20.97 49.36
CA GLU A 12 -5.47 -20.32 49.03
C GLU A 12 -5.31 -18.81 49.29
N GLU A 13 -5.48 -17.93 48.29
CA GLU A 13 -5.98 -16.55 48.55
C GLU A 13 -6.79 -15.97 47.37
N ALA A 14 -8.11 -15.95 47.59
CA ALA A 14 -9.10 -14.89 47.38
C ALA A 14 -9.12 -13.99 46.11
N LYS A 15 -10.23 -14.12 45.36
CA LYS A 15 -10.85 -13.04 44.56
C LYS A 15 -11.52 -11.97 45.45
N PRO A 16 -11.49 -10.71 45.00
CA PRO A 16 -12.72 -9.92 44.85
C PRO A 16 -12.76 -9.35 43.42
N GLY A 17 -13.88 -9.06 42.76
CA GLY A 17 -15.24 -8.78 43.15
C GLY A 17 -15.86 -8.14 41.89
N ALA A 18 -17.13 -8.46 41.62
CA ALA A 18 -17.84 -7.98 40.44
C ALA A 18 -17.96 -6.45 40.44
N GLY A 19 -17.61 -5.84 39.30
CA GLY A 19 -17.87 -4.45 38.99
C GLY A 19 -18.19 -4.33 37.51
N GLY A 20 -19.48 -4.43 37.18
CA GLY A 20 -19.95 -4.14 35.84
C GLY A 20 -19.78 -2.66 35.53
N SER A 21 -19.19 -2.36 34.38
CA SER A 21 -19.42 -1.10 33.69
C SER A 21 -19.71 -1.43 32.23
N GLN A 22 -20.99 -1.34 31.89
CA GLN A 22 -21.46 -1.28 30.53
C GLN A 22 -20.87 -0.03 29.88
N ALA A 23 -20.07 -0.19 28.82
CA ALA A 23 -19.74 0.89 27.92
C ALA A 23 -20.15 0.48 26.50
N ALA A 24 -21.39 0.86 26.18
CA ALA A 24 -21.92 1.13 24.85
C ALA A 24 -21.55 0.17 23.72
N THR A 25 -22.40 -0.85 23.53
CA THR A 25 -22.79 -1.32 22.19
C THR A 25 -23.50 -0.18 21.46
N GLY A 26 -22.73 0.82 21.02
CA GLY A 26 -23.19 1.88 20.14
C GLY A 26 -22.85 1.47 18.72
N GLY A 27 -23.76 0.74 18.07
CA GLY A 27 -23.71 0.58 16.63
C GLY A 27 -23.60 1.96 15.99
N LEU A 28 -22.58 2.15 15.16
CA LEU A 28 -22.47 3.29 14.26
C LEU A 28 -23.72 3.26 13.36
N LYS A 29 -24.77 3.97 13.80
CA LYS A 29 -25.96 4.24 13.01
C LYS A 29 -25.51 5.11 11.84
N GLN A 30 -25.42 4.46 10.68
CA GLN A 30 -25.34 5.14 9.39
C GLN A 30 -26.36 6.26 9.35
N THR A 31 -25.87 7.48 9.23
CA THR A 31 -26.67 8.62 8.80
C THR A 31 -25.93 9.24 7.63
N LEU A 32 -26.04 8.60 6.47
CA LEU A 32 -25.58 9.16 5.21
C LEU A 32 -26.74 9.04 4.22
N GLY A 33 -27.22 10.20 3.78
CA GLY A 33 -28.39 10.35 2.95
C GLY A 33 -28.25 9.70 1.57
N ASN A 34 -29.37 9.60 0.88
CA ASN A 34 -29.43 9.27 -0.54
C ASN A 34 -28.64 10.31 -1.36
N GLY A 35 -27.37 9.99 -1.62
CA GLY A 35 -26.49 10.68 -2.55
C GLY A 35 -25.36 9.71 -2.88
N SER A 36 -25.09 9.49 -4.17
CA SER A 36 -24.04 8.59 -4.63
C SER A 36 -22.65 9.12 -4.23
N ASN A 37 -22.21 8.83 -3.01
CA ASN A 37 -20.86 9.11 -2.54
C ASN A 37 -20.12 7.78 -2.54
N LYS A 38 -19.53 7.40 -3.68
CA LYS A 38 -18.49 6.37 -3.66
C LYS A 38 -17.26 7.05 -3.07
N ASP A 39 -16.71 6.51 -2.00
CA ASP A 39 -15.38 6.90 -1.55
C ASP A 39 -14.40 6.62 -2.70
N ASP A 40 -13.58 7.62 -3.08
CA ASP A 40 -12.57 7.49 -4.13
C ASP A 40 -11.65 6.31 -3.79
N ALA A 41 -11.49 5.33 -4.68
CA ALA A 41 -10.58 4.21 -4.46
C ALA A 41 -9.13 4.71 -4.50
N ILE A 42 -8.44 4.62 -3.36
CA ILE A 42 -7.08 5.16 -3.15
C ILE A 42 -6.08 4.03 -2.95
N ILE A 43 -5.07 3.96 -3.83
CA ILE A 43 -3.90 3.10 -3.64
C ILE A 43 -2.64 3.95 -3.44
N THR A 44 -1.74 3.47 -2.59
CA THR A 44 -0.39 4.01 -2.49
C THR A 44 0.61 2.98 -2.96
N ASP A 45 1.43 3.34 -3.94
CA ASP A 45 2.64 2.64 -4.32
C ASP A 45 3.79 3.18 -3.44
N ALA A 46 4.11 2.46 -2.36
CA ALA A 46 5.08 2.90 -1.35
C ALA A 46 6.54 2.83 -1.84
N THR A 47 6.77 2.21 -3.00
CA THR A 47 8.10 1.95 -3.60
C THR A 47 8.03 2.18 -5.11
N ALA A 48 7.57 3.37 -5.51
CA ALA A 48 7.14 3.66 -6.87
C ALA A 48 8.26 3.59 -7.92
N CYS A 49 9.53 3.73 -7.52
CA CYS A 49 10.68 3.66 -8.41
C CYS A 49 10.53 4.65 -9.58
N VAL A 50 10.44 4.15 -10.82
CA VAL A 50 10.22 4.97 -12.03
C VAL A 50 8.78 4.88 -12.57
N GLY A 51 7.85 4.29 -11.81
CA GLY A 51 6.42 4.40 -12.03
C GLY A 51 5.73 3.26 -12.78
N GLY A 52 6.40 2.13 -13.06
CA GLY A 52 5.82 1.04 -13.86
C GLY A 52 4.50 0.49 -13.29
N ASN A 53 4.49 0.11 -12.02
CA ASN A 53 3.27 -0.34 -11.33
C ASN A 53 2.30 0.82 -11.08
N THR A 54 2.83 1.97 -10.65
CA THR A 54 2.06 3.20 -10.43
C THR A 54 1.12 3.54 -11.59
N ILE A 55 1.62 3.54 -12.83
CA ILE A 55 0.84 3.85 -14.03
C ILE A 55 -0.25 2.80 -14.26
N SER A 56 0.06 1.53 -13.99
CA SER A 56 -0.91 0.44 -14.13
C SER A 56 -2.04 0.55 -13.10
N PHE A 57 -1.73 0.99 -11.87
CA PHE A 57 -2.73 1.21 -10.83
C PHE A 57 -3.72 2.32 -11.15
N ALA A 58 -3.28 3.37 -11.86
CA ALA A 58 -4.16 4.48 -12.26
C ALA A 58 -5.30 4.07 -13.19
N ARG A 59 -5.26 2.84 -13.73
CA ARG A 59 -6.34 2.28 -14.53
C ARG A 59 -7.52 1.77 -13.71
N TYR A 60 -7.30 1.48 -12.43
CA TYR A 60 -8.25 0.78 -11.55
C TYR A 60 -8.65 1.57 -10.31
N PHE A 61 -7.80 2.49 -9.86
CA PHE A 61 -8.02 3.33 -8.69
C PHE A 61 -8.31 4.77 -9.12
N ASP A 62 -9.16 5.46 -8.37
CA ASP A 62 -9.50 6.86 -8.61
C ASP A 62 -8.31 7.78 -8.26
N GLN A 63 -7.49 7.35 -7.29
CA GLN A 63 -6.26 8.03 -6.89
C GLN A 63 -5.11 7.04 -6.64
N VAL A 64 -3.91 7.41 -7.12
CA VAL A 64 -2.65 6.72 -6.84
C VAL A 64 -1.68 7.69 -6.19
N ASN A 65 -1.19 7.37 -4.99
CA ASN A 65 -0.04 8.06 -4.39
C ASN A 65 1.24 7.28 -4.74
N ALA A 66 2.19 7.90 -5.41
CA ALA A 66 3.43 7.28 -5.85
C ALA A 66 4.59 7.82 -5.02
N VAL A 67 5.07 7.02 -4.07
CA VAL A 67 6.14 7.43 -3.15
C VAL A 67 7.47 6.85 -3.60
N GLU A 68 8.46 7.73 -3.79
CA GLU A 68 9.82 7.30 -4.11
C GLU A 68 10.83 8.09 -3.27
N ILE A 69 11.76 7.35 -2.65
CA ILE A 69 12.74 7.88 -1.71
C ILE A 69 14.00 8.42 -2.39
N ASP A 70 14.41 7.85 -3.52
CA ASP A 70 15.60 8.29 -4.24
C ASP A 70 15.26 9.46 -5.16
N SER A 71 15.98 10.56 -5.01
CA SER A 71 15.69 11.79 -5.76
C SER A 71 15.90 11.65 -7.27
N GLY A 72 16.85 10.81 -7.70
CA GLY A 72 17.09 10.56 -9.12
C GLY A 72 15.96 9.76 -9.76
N ARG A 73 15.54 8.66 -9.11
CA ARG A 73 14.37 7.88 -9.55
C ARG A 73 13.07 8.67 -9.45
N PHE A 74 12.92 9.51 -8.43
CA PHE A 74 11.76 10.39 -8.30
C PHE A 74 11.63 11.36 -9.48
N GLN A 75 12.74 11.96 -9.94
CA GLN A 75 12.72 12.81 -11.14
C GLN A 75 12.29 12.03 -12.39
N MET A 76 12.75 10.78 -12.53
CA MET A 76 12.33 9.89 -13.62
C MET A 76 10.86 9.52 -13.51
N LEU A 77 10.36 9.24 -12.30
CA LEU A 77 8.95 8.99 -12.03
C LEU A 77 8.10 10.19 -12.45
N GLU A 78 8.40 11.40 -11.98
CA GLU A 78 7.66 12.61 -12.35
C GLU A 78 7.66 12.84 -13.87
N HIS A 79 8.80 12.64 -14.52
CA HIS A 79 8.92 12.71 -15.96
C HIS A 79 8.01 11.68 -16.66
N ASN A 80 8.07 10.42 -16.25
CA ASN A 80 7.29 9.34 -16.84
C ASN A 80 5.78 9.55 -16.68
N ILE A 81 5.34 9.95 -15.48
CA ILE A 81 3.93 10.27 -15.23
C ILE A 81 3.47 11.41 -16.14
N LYS A 82 4.27 12.48 -16.26
CA LYS A 82 3.96 13.62 -17.14
C LYS A 82 3.92 13.25 -18.62
N VAL A 83 4.83 12.40 -19.09
CA VAL A 83 4.86 11.96 -20.49
C VAL A 83 3.64 11.10 -20.82
N ILE A 84 3.24 10.21 -19.91
CA ILE A 84 2.16 9.25 -20.15
C ILE A 84 0.78 9.85 -19.93
N LEU A 85 0.61 10.69 -18.91
CA LEU A 85 -0.68 11.28 -18.53
C LEU A 85 -0.84 12.75 -18.91
N GLY A 86 0.15 13.36 -19.56
CA GLY A 86 0.13 14.80 -19.89
C GLY A 86 0.30 15.71 -18.66
N ASP A 87 -0.15 16.96 -18.77
CA ASP A 87 -0.09 17.98 -17.72
C ASP A 87 -1.14 17.81 -16.60
N GLY A 88 -1.73 16.61 -16.47
CA GLY A 88 -2.78 16.34 -15.47
C GLY A 88 -4.15 16.92 -15.84
N SER A 89 -4.30 17.49 -17.03
CA SER A 89 -5.58 17.96 -17.58
C SER A 89 -5.86 17.29 -18.92
N LEU A 90 -6.34 16.05 -18.92
CA LEU A 90 -6.72 15.40 -20.18
C LEU A 90 -8.23 15.40 -20.38
N THR A 91 -8.66 16.28 -21.27
CA THR A 91 -9.60 15.86 -22.32
C THR A 91 -8.91 14.82 -23.21
N PRO A 92 -9.64 13.85 -23.78
CA PRO A 92 -9.06 12.81 -24.63
C PRO A 92 -8.30 13.48 -25.79
N LYS A 93 -6.97 13.31 -25.85
CA LYS A 93 -6.18 13.70 -27.01
C LYS A 93 -5.75 12.46 -27.78
N GLU A 94 -5.87 12.62 -29.09
CA GLU A 94 -5.71 11.63 -30.15
C GLU A 94 -4.45 10.78 -30.05
N GLU A 95 -4.55 9.59 -30.63
CA GLU A 95 -3.55 8.55 -30.81
C GLU A 95 -2.11 9.07 -30.95
N LEU A 96 -1.27 8.65 -30.01
CA LEU A 96 0.17 8.78 -30.11
C LEU A 96 0.63 7.98 -31.34
N LYS A 97 0.96 8.69 -32.43
CA LYS A 97 1.60 8.08 -33.60
C LYS A 97 3.00 7.63 -33.20
N THR A 98 3.20 6.33 -33.08
CA THR A 98 4.51 5.73 -32.89
C THR A 98 5.27 5.78 -34.22
N ASP A 99 6.37 6.53 -34.27
CA ASP A 99 7.37 6.35 -35.31
C ASP A 99 8.09 5.03 -35.04
N THR A 100 7.60 3.95 -35.66
CA THR A 100 8.18 2.60 -35.54
C THR A 100 9.49 2.52 -36.33
N ASN A 101 10.61 2.68 -35.63
CA ASN A 101 11.93 2.20 -36.09
C ASN A 101 12.57 1.24 -35.07
N ASP A 102 11.77 0.53 -34.27
CA ASP A 102 12.28 -0.51 -33.39
C ASP A 102 11.84 -1.90 -33.84
N CYS A 103 12.82 -2.79 -33.91
CA CYS A 103 12.71 -4.14 -34.44
C CYS A 103 12.15 -5.06 -33.36
N THR A 104 10.82 -5.18 -33.31
CA THR A 104 10.16 -6.35 -32.72
C THR A 104 9.01 -6.77 -33.63
N THR A 105 9.20 -7.91 -34.28
CA THR A 105 8.14 -8.64 -34.97
C THR A 105 7.40 -9.39 -33.88
N ASP A 106 6.33 -8.78 -33.36
CA ASP A 106 5.12 -9.42 -32.85
C ASP A 106 4.16 -8.27 -32.47
N GLN A 107 3.25 -7.96 -33.39
CA GLN A 107 2.23 -6.92 -33.24
C GLN A 107 1.16 -7.42 -32.25
N GLU A 108 1.38 -7.24 -30.95
CA GLU A 108 0.26 -6.96 -30.04
C GLU A 108 -0.02 -5.46 -30.15
N GLU A 109 -0.95 -5.09 -31.04
CA GLU A 109 -1.47 -3.73 -31.05
C GLU A 109 -2.12 -3.44 -29.69
N VAL A 110 -1.47 -2.58 -28.90
CA VAL A 110 -2.02 -2.10 -27.63
C VAL A 110 -3.22 -1.20 -27.96
N PRO A 111 -4.47 -1.59 -27.63
CA PRO A 111 -5.65 -0.85 -28.10
C PRO A 111 -5.67 0.57 -27.54
N SER A 112 -6.02 1.58 -28.34
CA SER A 112 -6.12 2.99 -27.91
C SER A 112 -7.15 3.25 -26.78
N THR A 113 -7.90 2.22 -26.38
CA THR A 113 -8.77 2.16 -25.19
C THR A 113 -8.03 1.84 -23.89
N LEU A 114 -6.72 1.55 -23.93
CA LEU A 114 -5.92 1.14 -22.76
C LEU A 114 -5.85 2.22 -21.65
N LEU A 115 -6.15 3.48 -21.98
CA LEU A 115 -6.14 4.64 -21.07
C LEU A 115 -7.55 5.07 -20.63
N SER A 116 -8.56 4.20 -20.65
CA SER A 116 -9.91 4.57 -20.19
C SER A 116 -10.01 4.74 -18.67
N GLY A 117 -9.00 4.31 -17.90
CA GLY A 117 -8.88 4.60 -16.47
C GLY A 117 -7.85 5.71 -16.27
N THR A 118 -8.31 6.89 -15.85
CA THR A 118 -7.47 8.07 -15.63
C THR A 118 -7.45 8.45 -14.15
N GLY A 119 -7.21 7.46 -13.30
CA GLY A 119 -6.95 7.71 -11.88
C GLY A 119 -5.89 8.78 -11.72
N ARG A 120 -6.11 9.71 -10.78
CA ARG A 120 -5.17 10.80 -10.54
C ARG A 120 -3.92 10.25 -9.87
N ILE A 121 -2.74 10.46 -10.47
CA ILE A 121 -1.46 10.11 -9.84
C ILE A 121 -0.89 11.33 -9.15
N THR A 122 -0.52 11.20 -7.88
CA THR A 122 0.22 12.18 -7.10
C THR A 122 1.59 11.61 -6.74
N THR A 123 2.66 12.27 -7.20
CA THR A 123 4.03 11.89 -6.88
C THR A 123 4.48 12.53 -5.56
N VAL A 124 5.10 11.74 -4.70
CA VAL A 124 5.61 12.18 -3.39
C VAL A 124 7.07 11.76 -3.24
N HIS A 125 7.96 12.74 -3.11
CA HIS A 125 9.37 12.46 -2.85
C HIS A 125 9.60 12.28 -1.35
N GLY A 126 10.17 11.14 -0.98
CA GLY A 126 10.62 10.85 0.37
C GLY A 126 10.37 9.41 0.81
N ASP A 127 10.68 9.15 2.07
CA ASP A 127 10.40 7.88 2.71
C ASP A 127 8.90 7.73 3.01
N TYR A 128 8.30 6.61 2.61
CA TYR A 128 6.88 6.31 2.81
C TYR A 128 6.45 6.43 4.28
N LEU A 129 7.26 5.92 5.22
CA LEU A 129 6.91 5.95 6.64
C LEU A 129 6.81 7.38 7.16
N SER A 130 7.77 8.23 6.76
CA SER A 130 7.77 9.66 7.04
C SER A 130 6.58 10.41 6.44
N LYS A 131 5.93 9.85 5.41
CA LYS A 131 4.80 10.46 4.68
C LYS A 131 3.42 9.96 5.11
N LEU A 132 3.34 8.96 6.00
CA LEU A 132 2.06 8.38 6.42
C LEU A 132 1.04 9.40 6.94
N ALA A 133 1.47 10.38 7.71
CA ALA A 133 0.59 11.42 8.25
C ALA A 133 0.06 12.38 7.17
N GLU A 134 0.87 12.65 6.14
CA GLU A 134 0.51 13.48 4.99
C GLU A 134 -0.44 12.75 4.04
N LEU A 135 -0.19 11.45 3.81
CA LEU A 135 -0.98 10.59 2.93
C LEU A 135 -2.36 10.25 3.51
N GLY A 136 -2.50 10.21 4.84
CA GLY A 136 -3.75 9.89 5.50
C GLY A 136 -4.20 8.45 5.28
N TRP A 137 -5.53 8.25 5.21
CA TRP A 137 -6.14 6.94 5.05
C TRP A 137 -6.08 6.44 3.60
N GLN A 138 -5.81 5.14 3.43
CA GLN A 138 -5.55 4.50 2.13
C GLN A 138 -6.40 3.23 2.00
N HIS A 139 -6.94 2.93 0.81
CA HIS A 139 -7.62 1.64 0.62
C HIS A 139 -6.61 0.50 0.48
N VAL A 140 -5.56 0.72 -0.31
CA VAL A 140 -4.52 -0.27 -0.58
C VAL A 140 -3.15 0.39 -0.43
N VAL A 141 -2.21 -0.30 0.20
CA VAL A 141 -0.80 0.05 0.21
C VAL A 141 -0.03 -1.06 -0.48
N PHE A 142 0.47 -0.79 -1.68
CA PHE A 142 1.36 -1.70 -2.40
C PHE A 142 2.81 -1.45 -2.00
N VAL A 143 3.56 -2.52 -1.75
CA VAL A 143 4.97 -2.44 -1.31
C VAL A 143 5.79 -3.49 -2.06
N ASP A 144 6.81 -3.03 -2.79
CA ASP A 144 7.83 -3.85 -3.45
C ASP A 144 9.23 -3.44 -2.93
N PRO A 145 9.56 -3.81 -1.68
CA PRO A 145 10.80 -3.36 -1.05
C PRO A 145 12.02 -4.08 -1.67
N PRO A 146 13.24 -3.57 -1.47
CA PRO A 146 14.46 -4.25 -1.93
C PRO A 146 14.55 -5.71 -1.45
N TRP A 147 14.96 -6.59 -2.36
CA TRP A 147 14.91 -8.04 -2.16
C TRP A 147 16.17 -8.62 -1.51
N GLY A 148 17.06 -7.80 -0.93
CA GLY A 148 18.32 -8.29 -0.36
C GLY A 148 19.49 -8.40 -1.37
N GLY A 149 19.39 -7.74 -2.52
CA GLY A 149 20.47 -7.65 -3.52
C GLY A 149 20.69 -8.93 -4.33
N THR A 150 21.77 -9.02 -5.10
CA THR A 150 22.00 -10.12 -6.08
C THR A 150 22.10 -11.52 -5.47
N ASN A 151 22.35 -11.63 -4.16
CA ASN A 151 22.47 -12.89 -3.44
C ASN A 151 21.15 -13.37 -2.82
N TYR A 152 20.02 -12.68 -3.05
CA TYR A 152 18.73 -13.02 -2.42
C TYR A 152 18.31 -14.48 -2.61
N ARG A 153 18.61 -15.06 -3.78
CA ARG A 153 18.27 -16.45 -4.12
C ARG A 153 19.04 -17.49 -3.30
N ALA A 154 20.16 -17.12 -2.68
CA ALA A 154 20.97 -18.03 -1.88
C ALA A 154 20.51 -18.11 -0.41
N GLN A 155 19.57 -17.26 0.01
CA GLN A 155 19.08 -17.21 1.38
C GLN A 155 17.88 -18.16 1.54
N ALA A 156 17.86 -18.92 2.64
CA ALA A 156 16.73 -19.81 2.96
C ALA A 156 15.50 -19.00 3.40
N ASP A 157 15.74 -17.93 4.16
CA ASP A 157 14.74 -16.99 4.63
C ASP A 157 15.17 -15.57 4.26
N LEU A 158 14.23 -14.76 3.76
CA LEU A 158 14.45 -13.36 3.41
C LEU A 158 13.57 -12.46 4.26
N ASP A 159 14.19 -11.68 5.15
CA ASP A 159 13.49 -10.68 5.96
C ASP A 159 13.37 -9.36 5.18
N LEU A 160 12.21 -9.15 4.56
CA LEU A 160 11.92 -7.95 3.79
C LEU A 160 11.68 -6.75 4.71
N ARG A 161 12.27 -5.61 4.35
CA ARG A 161 12.25 -4.38 5.15
C ARG A 161 11.99 -3.14 4.30
N LEU A 162 11.31 -2.18 4.89
CA LEU A 162 11.17 -0.82 4.37
C LEU A 162 11.80 0.12 5.40
N GLY A 163 12.99 0.62 5.07
CA GLY A 163 13.86 1.27 6.06
C GLY A 163 14.20 0.31 7.20
N ASP A 164 13.97 0.74 8.45
CA ASP A 164 14.26 -0.05 9.65
C ASP A 164 13.13 -1.03 10.02
N LEU A 165 11.95 -0.92 9.39
CA LEU A 165 10.81 -1.77 9.70
C LEU A 165 10.78 -3.04 8.86
N SER A 166 10.62 -4.20 9.50
CA SER A 166 10.19 -5.43 8.82
C SER A 166 8.78 -5.28 8.24
N MET A 167 8.45 -6.08 7.21
CA MET A 167 7.09 -6.10 6.64
C MET A 167 6.02 -6.35 7.71
N ALA A 168 6.29 -7.20 8.70
CA ALA A 168 5.36 -7.45 9.80
C ALA A 168 5.15 -6.21 10.69
N GLN A 169 6.19 -5.41 10.93
CA GLN A 169 6.06 -4.14 11.65
C GLN A 169 5.32 -3.10 10.81
N LEU A 170 5.61 -3.02 9.51
CA LEU A 170 4.91 -2.14 8.58
C LEU A 170 3.40 -2.41 8.59
N CYS A 171 2.97 -3.68 8.48
CA CYS A 171 1.55 -4.02 8.55
C CYS A 171 0.89 -3.58 9.87
N ARG A 172 1.61 -3.66 11.00
CA ARG A 172 1.11 -3.17 12.29
C ARG A 172 0.97 -1.65 12.32
N GLU A 173 1.94 -0.93 11.76
CA GLU A 173 1.88 0.53 11.65
C GLU A 173 0.71 1.02 10.79
N LEU A 174 0.27 0.21 9.82
CA LEU A 174 -0.81 0.54 8.90
C LEU A 174 -2.21 0.18 9.42
N VAL A 175 -2.33 -0.48 10.58
CA VAL A 175 -3.63 -0.76 11.20
C VAL A 175 -4.40 0.54 11.45
N GLY A 176 -5.60 0.64 10.89
CA GLY A 176 -6.45 1.84 10.98
C GLY A 176 -6.05 2.98 10.04
N LYS A 177 -4.95 2.84 9.29
CA LYS A 177 -4.50 3.80 8.26
C LYS A 177 -4.66 3.24 6.84
N ALA A 178 -4.64 1.92 6.68
CA ALA A 178 -4.90 1.24 5.42
C ALA A 178 -5.98 0.15 5.59
N LEU A 179 -6.75 -0.11 4.54
CA LEU A 179 -7.66 -1.27 4.50
C LEU A 179 -6.95 -2.56 4.09
N PHE A 180 -6.05 -2.49 3.09
CA PHE A 180 -5.21 -3.59 2.63
C PHE A 180 -3.75 -3.16 2.47
N VAL A 181 -2.85 -4.11 2.67
CA VAL A 181 -1.40 -4.02 2.44
C VAL A 181 -0.98 -5.27 1.67
#